data_AF-A0A538F3F2-F1
#
_entry.id   AF-A0A538F3F2-F1
#
_cell.length_a   1.000
_cell.length_b   1.000
_cell.length_c   1.000
_cell.angle_alpha   90.00
_cell.angle_beta   90.00
_cell.angle_gamma   90.00
#
_symmetry.space_group_name_H-M   'P 1'
#
loop_
_entity.id
_entity.type
_entity.pdbx_description
1 polymer ?
#
loop_
_entity_poly.entity_id
_entity_poly.type
_entity_poly.pdbx_seq_one_letter_code
_entity_poly.pdbx_strand_id
1 'polypeptide(L)' 'MRSVSVAGRVAAIGAVVAAIVVVAILLFGGGGGYHVKGYFENAGQLVSGDQVEIGGTSAGTVDGFSLTD' A
#
# COMPACT_ATOMS: atom_id res chain seq x y z
N MET A 1 -3.71 -40.22 -21.69
CA MET A 1 -3.60 -38.76 -21.42
C MET A 1 -5.02 -38.25 -21.29
N ARG A 2 -5.48 -37.79 -20.11
CA ARG A 2 -6.85 -37.26 -19.96
C ARG A 2 -6.93 -35.95 -20.76
N SER A 3 -7.67 -35.95 -21.87
CA SER A 3 -7.93 -34.74 -22.64
C SER A 3 -8.74 -33.79 -21.78
N VAL A 4 -8.13 -32.68 -21.38
CA VAL A 4 -8.84 -31.64 -20.63
C VAL A 4 -9.90 -31.06 -21.56
N SER A 5 -11.17 -31.19 -21.19
CA SER A 5 -12.29 -30.62 -21.95
C SER A 5 -12.16 -29.11 -22.03
N VAL A 6 -12.80 -28.50 -23.03
CA VAL A 6 -12.87 -27.03 -23.14
C VAL A 6 -13.39 -26.42 -21.84
N ALA A 7 -14.39 -27.06 -21.20
CA ALA A 7 -14.90 -26.66 -19.89
C ALA A 7 -13.82 -26.70 -18.79
N GLY A 8 -12.97 -27.74 -18.76
CA GLY A 8 -11.86 -27.82 -17.81
C GLY A 8 -10.81 -26.72 -18.01
N ARG A 9 -10.54 -26.35 -19.27
CA ARG A 9 -9.61 -25.24 -19.58
C ARG A 9 -10.18 -23.90 -19.15
N VAL A 10 -11.46 -23.64 -19.43
CA VAL A 10 -12.16 -22.42 -19.00
C VAL A 10 -12.19 -22.31 -17.48
N ALA A 11 -12.48 -23.41 -16.77
CA ALA A 11 -12.46 -23.43 -15.31
C ALA A 11 -11.06 -23.12 -14.74
N ALA A 12 -10.00 -23.69 -15.34
CA ALA A 12 -8.63 -23.41 -14.92
C ALA A 12 -8.25 -21.94 -15.11
N ILE A 13 -8.60 -21.34 -16.25
CA ILE A 13 -8.37 -19.91 -16.51
C ILE A 13 -9.13 -19.05 -15.50
N GLY A 14 -10.41 -19.36 -15.26
CA GLY A 14 -11.23 -18.66 -14.27
C GLY A 14 -10.63 -18.71 -12.86
N ALA A 15 -10.13 -19.87 -12.44
CA ALA A 15 -9.47 -20.03 -11.15
C ALA A 15 -8.21 -19.16 -11.02
N VAL A 16 -7.40 -19.08 -12.08
CA VAL A 16 -6.19 -18.23 -12.09
C VAL A 16 -6.56 -16.76 -12.00
N VAL A 17 -7.55 -16.30 -12.79
CA VAL A 17 -8.02 -14.90 -12.74
C VAL A 17 -8.56 -14.57 -11.36
N ALA A 18 -9.37 -15.45 -10.76
CA ALA A 18 -9.87 -15.25 -9.40
C ALA A 18 -8.74 -15.13 -8.37
N ALA A 19 -7.71 -15.98 -8.47
CA ALA A 19 -6.55 -15.92 -7.59
C ALA A 19 -5.79 -14.59 -7.73
N ILE A 20 -5.60 -14.10 -8.97
CA ILE A 20 -4.97 -12.81 -9.24
C ILE A 20 -5.78 -11.67 -8.60
N VAL A 21 -7.11 -11.69 -8.74
CA VAL A 21 -7.99 -10.68 -8.14
C VAL A 21 -7.87 -10.69 -6.61
N VAL A 22 -7.87 -11.87 -5.98
CA VAL A 22 -7.69 -11.99 -4.52
C VAL A 22 -6.36 -11.39 -4.08
N VAL A 23 -5.25 -11.71 -4.77
CA VAL A 23 -3.94 -11.14 -4.46
C VAL A 23 -3.94 -9.62 -4.63
N ALA A 24 -4.55 -9.10 -5.70
CA ALA A 24 -4.66 -7.66 -5.90
C ALA A 24 -5.43 -6.96 -4.77
N ILE A 25 -6.54 -7.55 -4.31
CA ILE A 25 -7.31 -7.02 -3.17
C ILE A 25 -6.47 -7.06 -1.88
N LEU A 26 -5.70 -8.13 -1.64
CA LEU A 26 -4.88 -8.23 -0.43
C LEU A 26 -3.73 -7.22 -0.41
N LEU A 27 -3.10 -6.96 -1.56
CA LEU A 27 -1.97 -6.04 -1.66
C LEU A 27 -2.39 -4.57 -1.70
N PHE A 28 -3.54 -4.25 -2.31
CA PHE A 28 -3.94 -2.87 -2.60
C PHE A 28 -5.27 -2.45 -1.95
N GLY A 29 -6.04 -3.39 -1.40
CA GLY A 29 -7.33 -3.10 -0.76
C GLY A 29 -7.21 -2.55 0.66
N GLY A 30 -6.05 -2.71 1.30
CA GLY A 30 -5.75 -2.09 2.58
C GLY A 30 -5.08 -0.74 2.35
N GLY A 31 -5.84 0.36 2.38
CA GLY A 31 -5.26 1.68 2.13
C GLY A 31 -6.20 2.81 2.49
N GLY A 32 -6.02 3.36 3.68
CA GLY A 32 -6.56 4.65 4.08
C GLY A 32 -5.49 5.38 4.86
N GLY A 33 -4.74 6.25 4.18
CA GLY A 33 -3.84 7.19 4.84
C GLY A 33 -4.60 8.43 5.28
N TYR A 34 -4.09 9.11 6.30
CA TYR A 34 -4.55 10.44 6.66
C TYR A 34 -3.33 11.36 6.74
N HIS A 35 -3.52 12.62 6.42
CA HIS A 35 -2.47 13.63 6.56
C HIS A 35 -2.67 14.39 7.86
N VAL A 36 -1.57 14.62 8.59
CA VAL A 36 -1.52 15.47 9.78
C VAL A 36 -0.53 16.58 9.52
N LYS A 37 -0.86 17.79 9.99
CA LYS A 37 0.07 18.90 10.02
C LYS A 37 0.47 19.17 11.47
N GLY A 38 1.77 19.08 11.75
CA GLY A 38 2.36 19.53 13.00
C GLY A 38 3.05 20.88 12.80
N TYR A 39 2.97 21.74 13.80
CA TYR A 39 3.68 23.02 13.82
C TYR A 39 4.86 22.92 14.78
N PHE A 40 6.04 23.27 14.27
CA PHE A 40 7.29 23.18 15.00
C PHE A 40 8.09 24.47 14.79
N GLU A 41 8.85 24.89 15.80
CA GLU A 41 9.75 26.04 15.68
C GLU A 41 10.96 25.74 14.78
N ASN A 42 11.33 24.46 14.64
CA ASN A 42 12.48 24.03 13.86
C ASN A 42 12.21 22.63 13.27
N ALA A 43 12.55 22.43 11.99
CA ALA A 43 12.40 21.15 11.29
C ALA A 43 13.54 20.15 11.58
N GLY A 44 14.57 20.57 12.31
CA GLY A 44 15.77 19.79 12.56
C GLY A 44 16.48 19.42 11.26
N GLN A 45 16.87 18.16 11.15
CA GLN A 45 17.41 17.57 9.92
C GLN A 45 16.35 16.76 9.16
N LEU A 46 15.06 17.04 9.36
CA LEU A 46 14.01 16.33 8.63
C LEU A 46 14.10 16.62 7.13
N VAL A 47 13.94 15.57 6.34
CA VAL A 47 13.80 15.62 4.89
C VAL A 47 12.53 14.91 4.44
N SER A 48 11.97 15.32 3.31
CA SER A 48 10.83 14.61 2.71
C SER A 48 11.16 13.14 2.48
N GLY A 49 10.26 12.26 2.90
CA GLY A 49 10.44 10.81 2.89
C GLY A 49 10.95 10.22 4.20
N ASP A 50 11.35 11.03 5.18
CA ASP A 50 11.75 10.53 6.50
C ASP A 50 10.61 9.74 7.17
N GLN A 51 10.99 8.76 7.98
CA GLN A 51 10.05 7.86 8.63
C GLN A 51 9.37 8.53 9.82
N VAL A 52 8.03 8.44 9.83
CA VAL A 52 7.24 8.76 11.02
C VAL A 52 7.10 7.49 11.84
N GLU A 53 7.46 7.57 13.13
CA GLU A 53 7.44 6.42 14.03
C GLU A 53 6.48 6.65 15.21
N ILE A 54 5.82 5.57 15.63
CA ILE A 54 5.04 5.51 16.87
C ILE A 54 5.61 4.36 17.70
N GLY A 55 6.20 4.67 18.85
CA GLY A 55 6.84 3.66 19.69
C GLY A 55 7.97 2.89 18.99
N GLY A 56 8.70 3.55 18.08
CA GLY A 56 9.78 2.93 17.29
C GLY A 56 9.30 2.05 16.12
N THR A 57 7.99 2.05 15.82
CA THR A 57 7.44 1.33 14.67
C THR A 57 7.03 2.31 13.57
N SER A 58 7.39 2.01 12.32
CA SER A 58 6.99 2.79 11.15
C SER A 58 5.48 2.97 11.08
N ALA A 59 5.02 4.22 11.05
CA ALA A 59 3.61 4.61 10.94
C ALA A 59 3.31 5.38 9.65
N GLY A 60 4.33 5.91 8.98
CA GLY A 60 4.17 6.64 7.73
C GLY A 60 5.47 7.35 7.32
N THR A 61 5.33 8.36 6.47
CA THR A 61 6.44 9.15 5.95
C THR A 61 6.13 10.64 6.04
N VAL A 62 7.16 11.47 6.19
CA VAL A 62 7.05 12.92 6.10
C VAL A 62 6.86 13.31 4.64
N ASP A 63 5.69 13.87 4.29
CA ASP A 63 5.44 14.35 2.93
C ASP A 63 6.30 15.61 2.62
N GLY A 64 6.37 16.53 3.58
CA GLY A 64 7.18 17.75 3.48
C GLY A 64 6.86 18.77 4.56
N PHE A 65 7.46 19.95 4.45
CA PHE A 65 7.30 21.05 5.39
C PHE A 65 7.35 22.40 4.67
N SER A 66 6.72 23.41 5.27
CA SER A 66 6.70 24.79 4.80
C SER A 66 6.86 25.74 5.98
N LEU A 67 7.47 26.90 5.74
CA LEU A 67 7.46 27.99 6.72
C LEU A 67 6.03 28.53 6.84
N THR A 68 5.64 28.84 8.08
CA THR A 68 4.39 29.55 8.35
C THR A 68 4.65 31.06 8.22
N ASP A 69 3.63 31.85 7.95
CA ASP A 69 3.72 33.31 7.75
C ASP A 69 4.23 34.07 8.98
#